data_AF-A0A840S9S9-F1
#
_entry.id   AF-A0A840S9S9-F1
#
_cell.length_a   1.000
_cell.length_b   1.000
_cell.length_c   1.000
_cell.angle_alpha   90.00
_cell.angle_beta   90.00
_cell.angle_gamma   90.00
#
_symmetry.space_group_name_H-M   'P 1'
#
loop_
_entity.id
_entity.type
_entity.pdbx_description
1 polymer ?
#
loop_
_entity_poly.entity_id
_entity_poly.type
_entity_poly.pdbx_seq_one_letter_code
_entity_poly.pdbx_strand_id
1 'polypeptide(L)'
;MAAHGAITAFGSVWVNGVEYSSANARILKDGREVPESELRVGMVVRVEGSAAARTAQTIRVDSPLTGWVEQVVNPQQWRVMGQLVQIEPSTRFESGPLPQVGDRVEVHGLLVAEGLVAAGYIERKLTVPTPPFEVKGWVRAHDPGLQRFQVGDLQVQYAAGQFSDMPAGSWNGLLVEVKGSACASQPVCGTLTAQRVQPHGIRPAEGQPLELEGYVAQLSGRQFMLGAQAVAVQDNTTFEHGSLDELANGAKVEVEGQVSGGVLLASKLSFRESIRLEGDVAALDSGRAELRLAGLAPLTLRWNTLTRWQGVADGSALRTGQHLRVRARWVDGEGVTASEISLRSEQSDPRVIVQGPVTQVAAPRLSLLGLDINTTGLADSDFRDGQEQVIGRAAFFVGLQVGRPVKLRGDWRNGQLSWKQAELAP
;
A
#
# COMPACT_ATOMS: atom_id res chain seq x y z
N MET A 1 -20.98 -10.26 -2.71
CA MET A 1 -20.07 -9.17 -2.31
C MET A 1 -18.84 -9.24 -3.19
N ALA A 2 -18.31 -8.09 -3.58
CA ALA A 2 -17.00 -8.00 -4.21
C ALA A 2 -16.03 -7.34 -3.23
N ALA A 3 -14.83 -7.89 -3.09
CA ALA A 3 -13.72 -7.28 -2.36
C ALA A 3 -12.57 -7.02 -3.33
N HIS A 4 -11.92 -5.87 -3.21
CA HIS A 4 -10.73 -5.54 -3.99
C HIS A 4 -9.66 -4.94 -3.09
N GLY A 5 -8.47 -5.53 -3.12
CA GLY A 5 -7.35 -5.14 -2.26
C GLY A 5 -6.14 -6.03 -2.45
N ALA A 6 -5.08 -5.76 -1.68
CA ALA A 6 -3.87 -6.55 -1.72
C ALA A 6 -4.03 -7.88 -0.98
N ILE A 7 -3.42 -8.95 -1.49
CA ILE A 7 -3.28 -10.23 -0.76
C ILE A 7 -2.30 -10.02 0.39
N THR A 8 -2.75 -10.26 1.62
CA THR A 8 -1.93 -10.05 2.83
C THR A 8 -1.37 -11.34 3.45
N ALA A 9 -1.95 -12.51 3.17
CA ALA A 9 -1.53 -13.82 3.71
C ALA A 9 -2.08 -15.01 2.89
N PHE A 10 -1.56 -16.24 3.16
CA PHE A 10 -1.96 -17.52 2.53
C PHE A 10 -2.37 -18.60 3.54
N GLY A 11 -2.98 -19.68 3.04
CA GLY A 11 -3.77 -20.70 3.77
C GLY A 11 -5.25 -20.70 3.31
N SER A 12 -5.60 -19.59 2.66
CA SER A 12 -6.82 -19.06 2.10
C SER A 12 -6.42 -17.67 1.55
N VAL A 13 -7.18 -17.04 0.65
CA VAL A 13 -6.80 -15.70 0.16
C VAL A 13 -7.33 -14.64 1.12
N TRP A 14 -6.42 -13.92 1.78
CA TRP A 14 -6.76 -12.83 2.68
C TRP A 14 -6.75 -11.50 1.94
N VAL A 15 -7.89 -10.83 1.88
CA VAL A 15 -8.06 -9.51 1.26
C VAL A 15 -8.78 -8.63 2.26
N ASN A 16 -8.23 -7.45 2.53
CA ASN A 16 -8.84 -6.48 3.44
C ASN A 16 -9.13 -7.04 4.86
N GLY A 17 -8.31 -7.97 5.34
CA GLY A 17 -8.49 -8.60 6.65
C GLY A 17 -9.56 -9.69 6.72
N VAL A 18 -10.26 -9.97 5.61
CA VAL A 18 -11.21 -11.09 5.49
C VAL A 18 -10.55 -12.28 4.81
N GLU A 19 -10.74 -13.45 5.41
CA GLU A 19 -10.35 -14.73 4.87
C GLU A 19 -11.37 -15.22 3.83
N TYR A 20 -10.92 -15.52 2.61
CA TYR A 20 -11.73 -16.19 1.59
C TYR A 20 -11.13 -17.55 1.24
N SER A 21 -11.90 -18.61 1.44
CA SER A 21 -11.53 -19.94 0.94
C SER A 21 -11.47 -19.94 -0.59
N SER A 22 -10.29 -20.27 -1.12
CA SER A 22 -9.97 -20.40 -2.55
C SER A 22 -10.12 -21.83 -3.09
N ALA A 23 -10.48 -22.79 -2.25
CA ALA A 23 -10.43 -24.23 -2.56
C ALA A 23 -11.20 -24.65 -3.83
N ASN A 24 -12.26 -23.91 -4.18
CA ASN A 24 -13.06 -24.13 -5.39
C ASN A 24 -13.19 -22.86 -6.24
N ALA A 25 -12.33 -21.87 -6.02
CA ALA A 25 -12.41 -20.59 -6.70
C ALA A 25 -11.78 -20.71 -8.10
N ARG A 26 -12.41 -20.09 -9.09
CA ARG A 26 -11.78 -19.87 -10.39
C ARG A 26 -10.78 -18.72 -10.27
N ILE A 27 -9.49 -18.98 -10.42
CA ILE A 27 -8.44 -17.95 -10.29
C ILE A 27 -7.98 -17.53 -11.68
N LEU A 28 -8.09 -16.23 -11.99
CA LEU A 28 -7.74 -15.66 -13.28
C LEU A 28 -6.59 -14.66 -13.13
N LYS A 29 -5.51 -14.85 -13.89
CA LYS A 29 -4.41 -13.88 -14.08
C LYS A 29 -4.29 -13.60 -15.58
N ASP A 30 -4.34 -12.34 -15.98
CA ASP A 30 -4.33 -11.90 -17.39
C ASP A 30 -5.41 -12.57 -18.26
N GLY A 31 -6.58 -12.84 -17.68
CA GLY A 31 -7.69 -13.53 -18.34
C GLY A 31 -7.50 -15.04 -18.53
N ARG A 32 -6.40 -15.61 -18.05
CA ARG A 32 -6.12 -17.05 -18.07
C ARG A 32 -6.34 -17.66 -16.70
N GLU A 33 -6.85 -18.89 -16.68
CA GLU A 33 -7.02 -19.63 -15.45
C GLU A 33 -5.68 -20.17 -14.96
N VAL A 34 -5.38 -19.95 -13.68
CA VAL A 34 -4.10 -20.29 -13.04
C VAL A 34 -4.34 -20.99 -11.70
N PRO A 35 -3.41 -21.81 -11.20
CA PRO A 35 -3.53 -22.38 -9.85
C PRO A 35 -3.27 -21.32 -8.78
N GLU A 36 -3.74 -21.57 -7.55
CA GLU A 36 -3.48 -20.68 -6.39
C GLU A 36 -1.98 -20.49 -6.12
N SER A 37 -1.15 -21.46 -6.49
CA SER A 37 0.31 -21.37 -6.40
C SER A 37 0.92 -20.26 -7.27
N GLU A 38 0.16 -19.58 -8.13
CA GLU A 38 0.60 -18.39 -8.87
C GLU A 38 0.31 -17.08 -8.11
N LEU A 39 -0.45 -17.12 -7.02
CA LEU A 39 -0.71 -15.95 -6.19
C LEU A 39 0.49 -15.65 -5.28
N ARG A 40 0.73 -14.37 -5.02
CA ARG A 40 1.78 -13.89 -4.10
C ARG A 40 1.22 -12.80 -3.18
N VAL A 41 1.74 -12.73 -1.95
CA VAL A 41 1.48 -11.60 -1.05
C VAL A 41 1.91 -10.31 -1.74
N GLY A 42 1.07 -9.28 -1.68
CA GLY A 42 1.27 -8.01 -2.36
C GLY A 42 0.67 -7.95 -3.77
N MET A 43 0.23 -9.07 -4.37
CA MET A 43 -0.62 -9.00 -5.56
C MET A 43 -1.97 -8.37 -5.19
N VAL A 44 -2.55 -7.60 -6.11
CA VAL A 44 -3.91 -7.06 -5.95
C VAL A 44 -4.89 -8.02 -6.60
N VAL A 45 -6.00 -8.30 -5.92
CA VAL A 45 -7.04 -9.17 -6.43
C VAL A 45 -8.41 -8.54 -6.27
N ARG A 46 -9.31 -8.91 -7.18
CA ARG A 46 -10.75 -8.81 -7.00
C ARG A 46 -11.30 -10.19 -6.66
N VAL A 47 -11.94 -10.30 -5.51
CA VAL A 47 -12.64 -11.51 -5.06
C VAL A 47 -14.14 -11.32 -5.26
N GLU A 48 -14.76 -12.25 -5.97
CA GLU A 48 -16.22 -12.37 -6.09
C GLU A 48 -16.67 -13.58 -5.28
N GLY A 49 -17.54 -13.35 -4.30
CA GLY A 49 -18.03 -14.39 -3.42
C GLY A 49 -18.86 -13.87 -2.26
N SER A 50 -18.74 -14.55 -1.11
CA SER A 50 -19.46 -14.22 0.13
C SER A 50 -18.46 -14.04 1.27
N ALA A 51 -18.31 -12.82 1.77
CA ALA A 51 -17.51 -12.54 2.97
C ALA A 51 -18.11 -13.20 4.21
N ALA A 52 -19.44 -13.17 4.35
CA ALA A 52 -20.14 -13.80 5.48
C ALA A 52 -19.90 -15.32 5.53
N ALA A 53 -19.89 -15.99 4.37
CA ALA A 53 -19.58 -17.41 4.28
C ALA A 53 -18.08 -17.71 4.11
N ARG A 54 -17.24 -16.68 4.00
CA ARG A 54 -15.78 -16.78 3.76
C ARG A 54 -15.43 -17.63 2.53
N THR A 55 -16.18 -17.48 1.45
CA THR A 55 -15.97 -18.25 0.20
C THR A 55 -15.69 -17.35 -0.99
N ALA A 56 -14.69 -17.70 -1.79
CA ALA A 56 -14.46 -17.12 -3.11
C ALA A 56 -15.03 -18.03 -4.21
N GLN A 57 -15.75 -17.45 -5.16
CA GLN A 57 -16.19 -18.12 -6.39
C GLN A 57 -15.24 -17.81 -7.53
N THR A 58 -14.78 -16.56 -7.62
CA THR A 58 -13.79 -16.13 -8.62
C THR A 58 -12.82 -15.16 -7.99
N ILE A 59 -11.53 -15.35 -8.27
CA ILE A 59 -10.45 -14.45 -7.87
C ILE A 59 -9.79 -13.98 -9.15
N ARG A 60 -9.78 -12.66 -9.39
CA ARG A 60 -9.09 -12.06 -10.54
C ARG A 60 -7.90 -11.27 -10.04
N VAL A 61 -6.71 -11.64 -10.49
CA VAL A 61 -5.49 -10.88 -10.24
C VAL A 61 -5.51 -9.62 -11.10
N ASP A 62 -5.20 -8.49 -10.48
CA ASP A 62 -5.02 -7.21 -11.16
C ASP A 62 -3.53 -6.81 -11.11
N SER A 63 -2.99 -6.44 -12.26
CA SER A 63 -1.66 -5.84 -12.41
C SER A 63 -1.80 -4.53 -13.20
N PRO A 64 -1.44 -3.36 -12.63
CA PRO A 64 -1.54 -2.10 -13.36
C PRO A 64 -0.50 -1.95 -14.46
N LEU A 65 0.64 -2.64 -14.41
CA LEU A 65 1.73 -2.45 -15.37
C LEU A 65 2.42 -3.75 -15.73
N THR A 66 2.60 -3.97 -17.03
CA THR A 66 3.51 -4.95 -17.59
C THR A 66 4.34 -4.28 -18.67
N GLY A 67 5.68 -4.37 -18.58
CA GLY A 67 6.56 -3.76 -19.58
C GLY A 67 7.99 -3.55 -19.08
N TRP A 68 8.70 -2.60 -19.69
CA TRP A 68 10.11 -2.34 -19.39
C TRP A 68 10.30 -1.46 -18.16
N VAL A 69 11.31 -1.77 -17.34
CA VAL A 69 11.90 -0.81 -16.42
C VAL A 69 12.68 0.22 -17.24
N GLU A 70 12.14 1.42 -17.35
CA GLU A 70 12.70 2.51 -18.15
C GLU A 70 13.79 3.25 -17.39
N GLN A 71 13.61 3.40 -16.08
CA GLN A 71 14.52 4.11 -15.19
C GLN A 71 14.36 3.64 -13.74
N VAL A 72 15.46 3.56 -13.00
CA VAL A 72 15.43 3.55 -11.53
C VAL A 72 15.76 4.96 -11.08
N VAL A 73 14.75 5.76 -10.73
CA VAL A 73 14.95 7.17 -10.30
C VAL A 73 15.69 7.17 -8.96
N ASN A 74 15.24 6.32 -8.05
CA ASN A 74 15.90 5.94 -6.81
C ASN A 74 15.33 4.56 -6.37
N PRO A 75 15.82 3.95 -5.29
CA PRO A 75 15.35 2.62 -4.90
C PRO A 75 13.84 2.51 -4.58
N GLN A 76 13.19 3.62 -4.23
CA GLN A 76 11.76 3.68 -3.91
C GLN A 76 10.89 4.15 -5.08
N GLN A 77 11.49 4.60 -6.17
CA GLN A 77 10.77 5.18 -7.30
C GLN A 77 11.39 4.71 -8.60
N TRP A 78 10.67 3.84 -9.30
CA TRP A 78 11.05 3.38 -10.63
C TRP A 78 10.14 4.02 -11.67
N ARG A 79 10.60 4.04 -12.91
CA ARG A 79 9.78 4.35 -14.06
C ARG A 79 9.58 3.09 -14.88
N VAL A 80 8.32 2.72 -15.09
CA VAL A 80 7.92 1.55 -15.86
C VAL A 80 6.83 1.99 -16.83
N MET A 81 7.06 1.85 -18.13
CA MET A 81 6.10 2.21 -19.18
C MET A 81 5.49 3.62 -19.01
N GLY A 82 6.32 4.63 -18.76
CA GLY A 82 5.90 6.02 -18.54
C GLY A 82 5.24 6.31 -17.17
N GLN A 83 5.09 5.31 -16.29
CA GLN A 83 4.53 5.50 -14.95
C GLN A 83 5.61 5.52 -13.87
N LEU A 84 5.41 6.33 -12.84
CA LEU A 84 6.17 6.26 -11.60
C LEU A 84 5.61 5.12 -10.74
N VAL A 85 6.47 4.16 -10.41
CA VAL A 85 6.19 3.06 -9.50
C VAL A 85 6.84 3.39 -8.16
N GLN A 86 6.00 3.68 -7.17
CA GLN A 86 6.40 3.74 -5.77
C GLN A 86 6.63 2.33 -5.27
N ILE A 87 7.88 2.03 -4.97
CA ILE A 87 8.28 0.86 -4.23
C ILE A 87 8.12 1.22 -2.77
N GLU A 88 7.00 0.76 -2.25
CA GLU A 88 6.80 0.72 -0.84
C GLU A 88 7.59 -0.45 -0.26
N PRO A 89 7.75 -0.47 1.04
CA PRO A 89 8.54 -1.52 1.63
C PRO A 89 7.86 -2.88 1.75
N SER A 90 6.54 -2.81 1.81
CA SER A 90 5.67 -3.95 1.66
C SER A 90 5.65 -4.46 0.22
N THR A 91 6.24 -3.72 -0.73
CA THR A 91 6.48 -4.24 -2.08
C THR A 91 7.37 -5.46 -1.98
N ARG A 92 6.84 -6.59 -2.41
CA ARG A 92 7.57 -7.84 -2.56
C ARG A 92 8.12 -7.95 -3.97
N PHE A 93 9.26 -8.63 -4.10
CA PHE A 93 9.81 -8.98 -5.39
C PHE A 93 9.77 -10.50 -5.54
N GLU A 94 9.60 -10.96 -6.77
CA GLU A 94 9.82 -12.36 -7.08
C GLU A 94 11.23 -12.80 -6.67
N SER A 95 11.36 -14.05 -6.23
CA SER A 95 12.65 -14.62 -5.85
C SER A 95 13.64 -14.56 -7.02
N GLY A 96 14.78 -13.93 -6.80
CA GLY A 96 15.83 -13.78 -7.81
C GLY A 96 16.52 -12.42 -7.71
N PRO A 97 17.35 -12.08 -8.70
CA PRO A 97 17.93 -10.74 -8.81
C PRO A 97 16.83 -9.68 -8.96
N LEU A 98 17.01 -8.54 -8.30
CA LEU A 98 16.12 -7.39 -8.50
C LEU A 98 16.12 -6.96 -9.97
N PRO A 99 14.95 -6.60 -10.53
CA PRO A 99 14.89 -6.05 -11.88
C PRO A 99 15.78 -4.80 -12.02
N GLN A 100 16.44 -4.68 -13.16
CA GLN A 100 17.26 -3.55 -13.55
C GLN A 100 16.63 -2.79 -14.71
N VAL A 101 17.18 -1.61 -15.03
CA VAL A 101 16.78 -0.88 -16.24
C VAL A 101 16.94 -1.79 -17.46
N GLY A 102 15.90 -1.87 -18.28
CA GLY A 102 15.84 -2.76 -19.44
C GLY A 102 15.37 -4.18 -19.15
N ASP A 103 15.11 -4.56 -17.89
CA ASP A 103 14.35 -5.78 -17.60
C ASP A 103 12.86 -5.57 -17.86
N ARG A 104 12.16 -6.67 -18.16
CA ARG A 104 10.69 -6.70 -18.17
C ARG A 104 10.17 -7.04 -16.80
N VAL A 105 9.11 -6.34 -16.39
CA VAL A 105 8.43 -6.57 -15.13
C VAL A 105 6.92 -6.63 -15.31
N GLU A 106 6.26 -7.37 -14.44
CA GLU A 106 4.84 -7.20 -14.11
C GLU A 106 4.78 -6.60 -12.71
N VAL A 107 4.18 -5.42 -12.59
CA VAL A 107 3.99 -4.72 -11.32
C VAL A 107 2.53 -4.91 -10.93
N HIS A 108 2.32 -5.56 -9.79
CA HIS A 108 1.06 -5.59 -9.08
C HIS A 108 1.05 -4.48 -8.04
N GLY A 109 -0.05 -3.76 -7.94
CA GLY A 109 -0.14 -2.60 -7.06
C GLY A 109 -1.44 -1.84 -7.25
N LEU A 110 -1.59 -0.79 -6.46
CA LEU A 110 -2.74 0.10 -6.48
C LEU A 110 -2.34 1.41 -7.15
N LEU A 111 -3.23 1.95 -7.99
CA LEU A 111 -3.06 3.29 -8.54
C LEU A 111 -3.23 4.31 -7.41
N VAL A 112 -2.24 5.17 -7.22
CA VAL A 112 -2.23 6.20 -6.16
C VAL A 112 -2.82 7.50 -6.69
N ALA A 113 -2.31 7.92 -7.84
CA ALA A 113 -2.67 9.13 -8.52
C ALA A 113 -2.34 8.95 -10.00
N GLU A 114 -2.58 10.00 -10.77
CA GLU A 114 -2.21 10.03 -12.17
C GLU A 114 -0.73 9.70 -12.39
N GLY A 115 -0.49 8.62 -13.15
CA GLY A 115 0.83 8.11 -13.47
C GLY A 115 1.66 7.62 -12.29
N LEU A 116 1.02 7.36 -11.14
CA LEU A 116 1.65 6.92 -9.91
C LEU A 116 1.03 5.61 -9.41
N VAL A 117 1.84 4.57 -9.27
CA VAL A 117 1.44 3.23 -8.81
C VAL A 117 2.20 2.88 -7.54
N ALA A 118 1.49 2.53 -6.46
CA ALA A 118 2.09 1.92 -5.27
C ALA A 118 2.16 0.41 -5.49
N ALA A 119 3.38 -0.11 -5.65
CA ALA A 119 3.60 -1.53 -5.89
C ALA A 119 3.38 -2.35 -4.61
N GLY A 120 2.69 -3.48 -4.73
CA GLY A 120 2.62 -4.50 -3.69
C GLY A 120 3.47 -5.72 -4.04
N TYR A 121 3.60 -6.07 -5.31
CA TYR A 121 4.45 -7.16 -5.79
C TYR A 121 5.04 -6.84 -7.17
N ILE A 122 6.32 -7.13 -7.40
CA ILE A 122 6.99 -6.93 -8.68
C ILE A 122 7.61 -8.26 -9.13
N GLU A 123 7.16 -8.75 -10.28
CA GLU A 123 7.66 -9.96 -10.94
C GLU A 123 8.64 -9.59 -12.06
N ARG A 124 9.76 -10.31 -12.19
CA ARG A 124 10.68 -10.12 -13.32
C ARG A 124 10.33 -11.12 -14.42
N LYS A 125 9.91 -10.62 -15.58
CA LYS A 125 9.52 -11.49 -16.70
C LYS A 125 10.75 -11.93 -17.50
N LEU A 126 11.10 -13.22 -17.36
CA LEU A 126 12.21 -13.84 -18.10
C LEU A 126 11.84 -14.16 -19.57
N THR A 127 10.56 -14.26 -19.86
CA THR A 127 10.02 -14.44 -21.22
C THR A 127 9.12 -13.27 -21.57
N VAL A 128 8.92 -13.02 -22.86
CA VAL A 128 8.06 -11.93 -23.32
C VAL A 128 6.59 -12.31 -23.07
N PRO A 129 5.84 -11.56 -22.23
CA PRO A 129 4.42 -11.84 -22.00
C PRO A 129 3.58 -11.64 -23.26
N THR A 130 2.36 -12.17 -23.27
CA THR A 130 1.39 -11.96 -24.35
C THR A 130 0.08 -11.45 -23.77
N PRO A 131 -0.29 -10.17 -23.97
CA PRO A 131 0.48 -9.14 -24.69
C PRO A 131 1.73 -8.69 -23.92
N PRO A 132 2.76 -8.17 -24.61
CA PRO A 132 4.04 -7.82 -24.00
C PRO A 132 4.00 -6.54 -23.14
N PHE A 133 2.96 -5.73 -23.31
CA PHE A 133 2.78 -4.47 -22.61
C PHE A 133 1.34 -4.32 -22.13
N GLU A 134 1.19 -3.91 -20.88
CA GLU A 134 -0.08 -3.54 -20.27
C GLU A 134 0.13 -2.30 -19.41
N VAL A 135 -0.75 -1.31 -19.52
CA VAL A 135 -0.75 -0.12 -18.66
C VAL A 135 -2.19 0.22 -18.29
N LYS A 136 -2.44 0.36 -16.99
CA LYS A 136 -3.68 0.87 -16.43
C LYS A 136 -3.46 2.28 -15.89
N GLY A 137 -4.32 3.22 -16.26
CA GLY A 137 -4.20 4.60 -15.79
C GLY A 137 -5.20 5.55 -16.43
N TRP A 138 -5.18 6.80 -15.98
CA TRP A 138 -6.09 7.84 -16.46
C TRP A 138 -5.62 8.40 -17.80
N VAL A 139 -6.58 8.59 -18.70
CA VAL A 139 -6.34 9.18 -20.01
C VAL A 139 -6.20 10.70 -19.89
N ARG A 140 -5.18 11.24 -20.55
CA ARG A 140 -4.97 12.67 -20.80
C ARG A 140 -4.76 12.95 -22.27
N ALA A 141 -4.90 14.23 -22.64
CA ALA A 141 -4.55 14.76 -23.94
C ALA A 141 -5.08 13.90 -25.10
N HIS A 142 -6.30 13.37 -24.94
CA HIS A 142 -6.94 12.55 -25.97
C HIS A 142 -7.19 13.40 -27.21
N ASP A 143 -6.54 13.02 -28.30
CA ASP A 143 -6.65 13.62 -29.62
C ASP A 143 -7.18 12.57 -30.60
N PRO A 144 -8.49 12.58 -30.90
CA PRO A 144 -9.08 11.63 -31.83
C PRO A 144 -8.65 11.85 -33.28
N GLY A 145 -8.18 13.06 -33.64
CA GLY A 145 -7.68 13.37 -34.99
C GLY A 145 -6.32 12.74 -35.26
N LEU A 146 -5.45 12.74 -34.24
CA LEU A 146 -4.15 12.05 -34.27
C LEU A 146 -4.21 10.62 -33.74
N GLN A 147 -5.38 10.14 -33.32
CA GLN A 147 -5.62 8.82 -32.75
C GLN A 147 -4.64 8.46 -31.63
N ARG A 148 -4.45 9.39 -30.70
CA ARG A 148 -3.53 9.21 -29.57
C ARG A 148 -4.08 9.79 -28.27
N PHE A 149 -3.54 9.31 -27.17
CA PHE A 149 -3.73 9.90 -25.85
C PHE A 149 -2.49 9.64 -24.98
N GLN A 150 -2.49 10.13 -23.75
CA GLN A 150 -1.43 9.89 -22.76
C GLN A 150 -1.97 9.14 -21.55
N VAL A 151 -1.14 8.28 -20.97
CA VAL A 151 -1.33 7.71 -19.63
C VAL A 151 -0.03 7.93 -18.87
N GLY A 152 -0.04 8.76 -17.83
CA GLY A 152 1.21 9.28 -17.27
C GLY A 152 2.08 9.93 -18.34
N ASP A 153 3.34 9.53 -18.44
CA ASP A 153 4.27 10.04 -19.46
C ASP A 153 4.28 9.18 -20.74
N LEU A 154 3.50 8.10 -20.81
CA LEU A 154 3.41 7.23 -21.98
C LEU A 154 2.41 7.80 -23.00
N GLN A 155 2.87 8.04 -24.23
CA GLN A 155 1.96 8.28 -25.35
C GLN A 155 1.40 6.93 -25.83
N VAL A 156 0.09 6.84 -25.98
CA VAL A 156 -0.60 5.67 -26.54
C VAL A 156 -1.12 6.04 -27.92
N GLN A 157 -0.63 5.35 -28.94
CA GLN A 157 -1.14 5.42 -30.30
C GLN A 157 -2.13 4.28 -30.52
N TYR A 158 -3.27 4.57 -31.13
CA TYR A 158 -4.32 3.57 -31.33
C TYR A 158 -4.93 3.71 -32.73
N ALA A 159 -5.64 2.68 -33.21
CA ALA A 159 -6.36 2.73 -34.48
C ALA A 159 -7.86 2.93 -34.23
N ALA A 160 -8.47 3.91 -34.91
CA ALA A 160 -9.91 4.14 -34.79
C ALA A 160 -10.74 2.91 -35.22
N GLY A 161 -11.88 2.69 -34.58
CA GLY A 161 -12.79 1.58 -34.89
C GLY A 161 -12.40 0.23 -34.28
N GLN A 162 -11.26 0.12 -33.58
CA GLN A 162 -10.83 -1.13 -32.95
C GLN A 162 -11.37 -1.37 -31.54
N PHE A 163 -11.94 -0.35 -30.87
CA PHE A 163 -12.32 -0.44 -29.46
C PHE A 163 -13.78 -0.04 -29.26
N SER A 164 -14.70 -0.97 -29.53
CA SER A 164 -16.14 -0.80 -29.32
C SER A 164 -16.53 -0.57 -27.87
N ASP A 165 -15.67 -0.98 -26.94
CA ASP A 165 -15.91 -0.91 -25.49
C ASP A 165 -15.65 0.50 -24.92
N MET A 166 -15.06 1.40 -25.72
CA MET A 166 -14.76 2.77 -25.32
C MET A 166 -15.96 3.71 -25.55
N PRO A 167 -16.24 4.64 -24.63
CA PRO A 167 -17.33 5.60 -24.79
C PRO A 167 -17.07 6.56 -25.96
N ALA A 168 -18.16 7.11 -26.52
CA ALA A 168 -18.06 8.17 -27.51
C ALA A 168 -17.51 9.47 -26.89
N GLY A 169 -16.85 10.30 -27.71
CA GLY A 169 -16.33 11.60 -27.28
C GLY A 169 -14.91 11.55 -26.72
N SER A 170 -14.57 12.51 -25.85
CA SER A 170 -13.25 12.59 -25.23
C SER A 170 -13.12 11.53 -24.15
N TRP A 171 -11.95 10.89 -24.10
CA TRP A 171 -11.60 9.92 -23.07
C TRP A 171 -10.87 10.54 -21.88
N ASN A 172 -10.60 11.85 -21.89
CA ASN A 172 -9.86 12.50 -20.79
C ASN A 172 -10.54 12.25 -19.43
N GLY A 173 -9.74 11.86 -18.43
CA GLY A 173 -10.20 11.50 -17.09
C GLY A 173 -10.76 10.07 -16.96
N LEU A 174 -10.92 9.33 -18.06
CA LEU A 174 -11.33 7.92 -18.00
C LEU A 174 -10.15 7.05 -17.57
N LEU A 175 -10.37 6.16 -16.59
CA LEU A 175 -9.42 5.10 -16.27
C LEU A 175 -9.52 4.00 -17.33
N VAL A 176 -8.41 3.64 -17.95
CA VAL A 176 -8.36 2.64 -19.01
C VAL A 176 -7.32 1.56 -18.71
N GLU A 177 -7.51 0.40 -19.31
CA GLU A 177 -6.51 -0.64 -19.48
C GLU A 177 -6.09 -0.66 -20.95
N VAL A 178 -4.80 -0.46 -21.19
CA VAL A 178 -4.19 -0.45 -22.52
C VAL A 178 -3.30 -1.68 -22.63
N LYS A 179 -3.57 -2.53 -23.63
CA LYS A 179 -2.66 -3.62 -24.02
C LYS A 179 -2.05 -3.30 -25.37
N GLY A 180 -0.73 -3.47 -25.49
CA GLY A 180 0.00 -3.19 -26.73
C GLY A 180 1.03 -4.25 -27.05
N SER A 181 1.44 -4.29 -28.31
CA SER A 181 2.43 -5.25 -28.82
C SER A 181 3.80 -4.66 -29.06
N ALA A 182 3.90 -3.33 -29.21
CA ALA A 182 5.13 -2.67 -29.63
C ALA A 182 5.32 -1.32 -28.93
N CYS A 183 6.58 -1.05 -28.58
CA CYS A 183 7.07 0.25 -28.12
C CYS A 183 7.95 0.87 -29.20
N ALA A 184 7.97 2.20 -29.27
CA ALA A 184 8.82 2.93 -30.22
C ALA A 184 10.32 2.72 -29.96
N SER A 185 10.73 2.56 -28.71
CA SER A 185 12.12 2.31 -28.31
C SER A 185 12.24 1.38 -27.09
N GLN A 186 13.46 0.97 -26.77
CA GLN A 186 13.82 0.21 -25.57
C GLN A 186 15.08 0.82 -24.94
N PRO A 187 15.18 0.92 -23.58
CA PRO A 187 14.18 0.46 -22.61
C PRO A 187 13.01 1.43 -22.42
N VAL A 188 13.15 2.70 -22.82
CA VAL A 188 12.08 3.71 -22.71
C VAL A 188 11.08 3.53 -23.85
N CYS A 189 9.82 3.25 -23.54
CA CYS A 189 8.80 2.98 -24.57
C CYS A 189 8.47 4.24 -25.37
N GLY A 190 8.26 5.36 -24.68
CA GLY A 190 7.86 6.65 -25.22
C GLY A 190 6.46 6.65 -25.85
N THR A 191 6.29 5.88 -26.93
CA THR A 191 5.00 5.62 -27.58
C THR A 191 4.69 4.13 -27.62
N LEU A 192 3.53 3.75 -27.07
CA LEU A 192 2.97 2.39 -27.13
C LEU A 192 1.96 2.30 -28.28
N THR A 193 2.13 1.29 -29.15
CA THR A 193 1.10 0.92 -30.13
C THR A 193 0.08 -0.01 -29.47
N ALA A 194 -1.12 0.51 -29.23
CA ALA A 194 -2.20 -0.23 -28.58
C ALA A 194 -2.87 -1.23 -29.52
N GLN A 195 -3.15 -2.42 -29.00
CA GLN A 195 -3.96 -3.47 -29.62
C GLN A 195 -5.32 -3.63 -28.94
N ARG A 196 -5.46 -3.17 -27.70
CA ARG A 196 -6.72 -3.10 -26.96
C ARG A 196 -6.69 -1.89 -26.05
N VAL A 197 -7.76 -1.10 -26.07
CA VAL A 197 -8.05 -0.07 -25.08
C VAL A 197 -9.46 -0.34 -24.57
N GLN A 198 -9.63 -0.43 -23.26
CA GLN A 198 -10.94 -0.59 -22.64
C GLN A 198 -11.04 0.21 -21.34
N PRO A 199 -12.23 0.66 -20.92
CA PRO A 199 -12.37 1.30 -19.62
C PRO A 199 -12.08 0.29 -18.50
N HIS A 200 -11.19 0.64 -17.58
CA HIS A 200 -10.84 -0.18 -16.41
C HIS A 200 -11.64 0.25 -15.18
N GLY A 201 -11.90 -0.70 -14.29
CA GLY A 201 -12.56 -0.43 -13.02
C GLY A 201 -13.50 -1.54 -12.58
N ILE A 202 -13.86 -1.51 -11.30
CA ILE A 202 -14.88 -2.40 -10.76
C ILE A 202 -16.23 -1.86 -11.24
N ARG A 203 -17.00 -2.72 -11.92
CA ARG A 203 -18.40 -2.46 -12.28
C ARG A 203 -19.29 -3.37 -11.43
N PRO A 204 -19.45 -3.09 -10.13
CA PRO A 204 -20.37 -3.87 -9.31
C PRO A 204 -21.81 -3.58 -9.78
N ALA A 205 -22.69 -4.57 -9.64
CA ALA A 205 -24.11 -4.35 -9.92
C ALA A 205 -24.73 -3.41 -8.88
N GLU A 206 -25.77 -2.68 -9.28
CA GLU A 206 -26.52 -1.78 -8.39
C GLU A 206 -26.98 -2.50 -7.12
N GLY A 207 -26.85 -1.85 -5.97
CA GLY A 207 -27.25 -2.38 -4.67
C GLY A 207 -26.35 -3.49 -4.11
N GLN A 208 -25.26 -3.86 -4.79
CA GLN A 208 -24.30 -4.83 -4.24
C GLN A 208 -23.38 -4.18 -3.21
N PRO A 209 -23.08 -4.88 -2.09
CA PRO A 209 -22.02 -4.46 -1.18
C PRO A 209 -20.66 -4.59 -1.86
N LEU A 210 -19.85 -3.55 -1.71
CA LEU A 210 -18.48 -3.47 -2.22
C LEU A 210 -17.55 -3.02 -1.08
N GLU A 211 -16.42 -3.71 -0.99
CA GLU A 211 -15.31 -3.35 -0.13
C GLU A 211 -14.07 -3.10 -1.00
N LEU A 212 -13.45 -1.93 -0.83
CA LEU A 212 -12.41 -1.45 -1.71
C LEU A 212 -11.26 -0.84 -0.91
N GLU A 213 -10.06 -1.37 -1.11
CA GLU A 213 -8.82 -0.75 -0.65
C GLU A 213 -8.15 0.02 -1.79
N GLY A 214 -7.63 1.20 -1.48
CA GLY A 214 -6.93 2.05 -2.45
C GLY A 214 -6.37 3.32 -1.83
N TYR A 215 -5.94 4.23 -2.68
CA TYR A 215 -5.53 5.59 -2.30
C TYR A 215 -6.56 6.61 -2.79
N VAL A 216 -6.87 7.58 -1.93
CA VAL A 216 -7.78 8.68 -2.25
C VAL A 216 -7.21 9.52 -3.37
N ALA A 217 -7.99 9.74 -4.43
CA ALA A 217 -7.66 10.65 -5.52
C ALA A 217 -8.84 11.57 -5.84
N GLN A 218 -8.58 12.72 -6.47
CA GLN A 218 -9.63 13.68 -6.87
C GLN A 218 -10.60 14.07 -5.74
N LEU A 219 -10.11 14.15 -4.50
CA LEU A 219 -10.91 14.54 -3.36
C LEU A 219 -11.48 15.95 -3.55
N SER A 220 -12.80 16.05 -3.46
CA SER A 220 -13.58 17.29 -3.51
C SER A 220 -14.70 17.22 -2.47
N GLY A 221 -14.49 17.88 -1.33
CA GLY A 221 -15.40 17.79 -0.19
C GLY A 221 -15.48 16.36 0.35
N ARG A 222 -16.65 15.73 0.23
CA ARG A 222 -16.92 14.35 0.70
C ARG A 222 -16.88 13.30 -0.42
N GLN A 223 -16.46 13.70 -1.62
CA GLN A 223 -16.40 12.84 -2.80
C GLN A 223 -14.96 12.65 -3.23
N PHE A 224 -14.60 11.44 -3.60
CA PHE A 224 -13.27 11.13 -4.10
C PHE A 224 -13.31 9.88 -4.99
N MET A 225 -12.20 9.59 -5.65
CA MET A 225 -11.98 8.39 -6.43
C MET A 225 -11.06 7.43 -5.67
N LEU A 226 -11.40 6.15 -5.70
CA LEU A 226 -10.56 5.06 -5.23
C LEU A 226 -10.31 4.15 -6.43
N GLY A 227 -9.17 4.35 -7.11
CA GLY A 227 -8.99 3.85 -8.48
C GLY A 227 -10.05 4.42 -9.44
N ALA A 228 -10.82 3.56 -10.11
CA ALA A 228 -11.94 3.96 -10.97
C ALA A 228 -13.29 4.11 -10.25
N GLN A 229 -13.37 3.76 -8.96
CA GLN A 229 -14.63 3.82 -8.24
C GLN A 229 -14.82 5.20 -7.63
N ALA A 230 -15.90 5.88 -8.02
CA ALA A 230 -16.35 7.08 -7.32
C ALA A 230 -16.88 6.69 -5.94
N VAL A 231 -16.47 7.40 -4.90
CA VAL A 231 -16.86 7.19 -3.51
C VAL A 231 -17.49 8.47 -2.98
N ALA A 232 -18.62 8.33 -2.28
CA ALA A 232 -19.24 9.42 -1.55
C ALA A 232 -19.33 9.06 -0.06
N VAL A 233 -18.68 9.87 0.78
CA VAL A 233 -18.79 9.77 2.24
C VAL A 233 -20.14 10.35 2.67
N GLN A 234 -20.97 9.52 3.27
CA GLN A 234 -22.28 9.88 3.80
C GLN A 234 -22.16 10.49 5.20
N ASP A 235 -23.20 11.17 5.68
CA ASP A 235 -23.19 11.77 7.03
C ASP A 235 -23.11 10.71 8.14
N ASN A 236 -23.62 9.50 7.87
CA ASN A 236 -23.57 8.35 8.77
C ASN A 236 -22.39 7.41 8.50
N THR A 237 -21.42 7.79 7.65
CA THR A 237 -20.21 6.97 7.44
C THR A 237 -19.46 6.82 8.76
N THR A 238 -19.22 5.58 9.18
CA THR A 238 -18.38 5.29 10.34
C THR A 238 -16.90 5.39 9.94
N PHE A 239 -16.10 6.12 10.70
CA PHE A 239 -14.66 6.19 10.47
C PHE A 239 -13.91 5.31 11.47
N GLU A 240 -12.91 4.59 10.97
CA GLU A 240 -11.96 3.83 11.79
C GLU A 240 -10.53 4.32 11.52
N HIS A 241 -9.73 4.38 12.57
CA HIS A 241 -8.31 4.76 12.52
C HIS A 241 -8.03 6.18 11.97
N GLY A 242 -9.04 7.04 11.88
CA GLY A 242 -8.94 8.45 11.50
C GLY A 242 -10.30 9.15 11.39
N SER A 243 -10.34 10.35 10.80
CA SER A 243 -11.57 11.13 10.54
C SER A 243 -11.62 11.73 9.14
N LEU A 244 -12.75 12.35 8.80
CA LEU A 244 -12.93 13.07 7.55
C LEU A 244 -11.94 14.22 7.36
N ASP A 245 -11.57 14.95 8.42
CA ASP A 245 -10.62 16.07 8.33
C ASP A 245 -9.20 15.60 7.94
N GLU A 246 -8.93 14.32 8.14
CA GLU A 246 -7.68 13.65 7.82
C GLU A 246 -7.73 12.99 6.43
N LEU A 247 -8.88 13.00 5.76
CA LEU A 247 -9.05 12.50 4.41
C LEU A 247 -8.39 13.49 3.44
N ALA A 248 -7.35 13.03 2.76
CA ALA A 248 -6.61 13.82 1.79
C ALA A 248 -6.24 12.95 0.57
N ASN A 249 -5.99 13.59 -0.57
CA ASN A 249 -5.43 12.88 -1.71
C ASN A 249 -4.12 12.17 -1.31
N GLY A 250 -3.96 10.91 -1.72
CA GLY A 250 -2.84 10.05 -1.34
C GLY A 250 -3.02 9.30 -0.01
N ALA A 251 -4.09 9.54 0.75
CA ALA A 251 -4.40 8.72 1.93
C ALA A 251 -4.78 7.30 1.50
N LYS A 252 -4.15 6.28 2.10
CA LYS A 252 -4.52 4.88 1.88
C LYS A 252 -5.68 4.50 2.79
N VAL A 253 -6.79 4.09 2.20
CA VAL A 253 -8.04 3.79 2.89
C VAL A 253 -8.63 2.48 2.39
N GLU A 254 -9.40 1.85 3.26
CA GLU A 254 -10.38 0.83 2.91
C GLU A 254 -11.77 1.43 3.07
N VAL A 255 -12.64 1.22 2.09
CA VAL A 255 -14.01 1.74 2.08
C VAL A 255 -14.98 0.58 1.87
N GLU A 256 -15.97 0.49 2.76
CA GLU A 256 -17.10 -0.41 2.63
C GLU A 256 -18.37 0.40 2.37
N GLY A 257 -19.24 -0.12 1.50
CA GLY A 257 -20.52 0.52 1.20
C GLY A 257 -21.38 -0.25 0.21
N GLN A 258 -22.42 0.42 -0.27
CA GLN A 258 -23.26 -0.06 -1.36
C GLN A 258 -23.13 0.83 -2.58
N VAL A 259 -23.10 0.23 -3.76
CA VAL A 259 -23.08 1.00 -5.01
C VAL A 259 -24.49 1.44 -5.38
N SER A 260 -24.65 2.75 -5.57
CA SER A 260 -25.84 3.33 -6.18
C SER A 260 -25.50 4.38 -7.24
N GLY A 261 -26.11 4.26 -8.42
CA GLY A 261 -25.85 5.16 -9.54
C GLY A 261 -24.39 5.15 -9.99
N GLY A 262 -23.68 4.03 -9.78
CA GLY A 262 -22.24 3.91 -10.05
C GLY A 262 -21.31 4.52 -8.98
N VAL A 263 -21.86 5.10 -7.91
CA VAL A 263 -21.09 5.67 -6.79
C VAL A 263 -21.15 4.72 -5.60
N LEU A 264 -20.01 4.44 -4.99
CA LEU A 264 -19.94 3.71 -3.72
C LEU A 264 -20.34 4.66 -2.58
N LEU A 265 -21.55 4.47 -2.06
CA LEU A 265 -22.03 5.18 -0.89
C LEU A 265 -21.40 4.54 0.35
N ALA A 266 -20.41 5.22 0.92
CA ALA A 266 -19.59 4.66 2.00
C ALA A 266 -20.39 4.56 3.30
N SER A 267 -20.55 3.35 3.82
CA SER A 267 -21.06 3.12 5.18
C SER A 267 -19.93 3.12 6.21
N LYS A 268 -18.71 2.74 5.80
CA LYS A 268 -17.51 2.73 6.64
C LYS A 268 -16.26 3.10 5.85
N LEU A 269 -15.35 3.84 6.48
CA LEU A 269 -14.04 4.21 5.95
C LEU A 269 -12.96 3.96 7.01
N SER A 270 -11.94 3.18 6.67
CA SER A 270 -10.84 2.81 7.56
C SER A 270 -9.50 3.30 7.01
N PHE A 271 -8.73 4.05 7.80
CA PHE A 271 -7.37 4.47 7.42
C PHE A 271 -6.36 3.34 7.69
N ARG A 272 -5.42 3.11 6.77
CA ARG A 272 -4.39 2.07 6.94
C ARG A 272 -3.15 2.62 7.66
N GLU A 273 -2.74 1.97 8.75
CA GLU A 273 -1.64 2.36 9.65
C GLU A 273 -0.29 1.71 9.26
N SER A 274 0.82 2.45 9.36
CA SER A 274 2.17 1.95 9.03
C SER A 274 3.18 2.03 10.19
N ILE A 275 2.83 2.64 11.33
CA ILE A 275 3.71 2.83 12.49
C ILE A 275 3.21 2.00 13.67
N ARG A 276 4.12 1.27 14.33
CA ARG A 276 3.85 0.56 15.59
C ARG A 276 4.95 0.85 16.60
N LEU A 277 4.55 1.19 17.83
CA LEU A 277 5.45 1.54 18.92
C LEU A 277 5.07 0.76 20.17
N GLU A 278 6.05 0.46 21.01
CA GLU A 278 5.83 -0.12 22.34
C GLU A 278 6.89 0.45 23.28
N GLY A 279 6.48 0.81 24.50
CA GLY A 279 7.37 1.38 25.52
C GLY A 279 6.61 2.03 26.68
N ASP A 280 7.35 2.39 27.72
CA ASP A 280 6.79 3.07 28.89
C ASP A 280 6.53 4.56 28.62
N VAL A 281 5.47 5.13 29.21
CA VAL A 281 5.22 6.58 29.17
C VAL A 281 6.35 7.31 29.91
N ALA A 282 7.17 8.05 29.18
CA ALA A 282 8.23 8.89 29.73
C ALA A 282 7.73 10.28 30.12
N ALA A 283 6.84 10.85 29.31
CA ALA A 283 6.23 12.15 29.56
C ALA A 283 4.83 12.22 28.94
N LEU A 284 3.98 13.04 29.53
CA LEU A 284 2.60 13.30 29.11
C LEU A 284 2.33 14.81 29.20
N ASP A 285 1.71 15.37 28.18
CA ASP A 285 1.04 16.67 28.19
C ASP A 285 -0.40 16.46 27.74
N SER A 286 -1.29 16.19 28.70
CA SER A 286 -2.70 15.94 28.42
C SER A 286 -3.43 17.18 27.89
N GLY A 287 -2.92 18.38 28.18
CA GLY A 287 -3.47 19.64 27.65
C GLY A 287 -3.22 19.81 26.15
N ARG A 288 -2.16 19.18 25.62
CA ARG A 288 -1.83 19.15 24.18
C ARG A 288 -2.14 17.82 23.51
N ALA A 289 -2.68 16.87 24.26
CA ALA A 289 -2.85 15.49 23.81
C ALA A 289 -1.55 14.86 23.28
N GLU A 290 -0.43 15.10 23.97
CA GLU A 290 0.91 14.64 23.59
C GLU A 290 1.51 13.69 24.62
N LEU A 291 2.23 12.65 24.18
CA LEU A 291 3.07 11.81 25.03
C LEU A 291 4.40 11.48 24.37
N ARG A 292 5.36 11.06 25.20
CA ARG A 292 6.64 10.49 24.78
C ARG A 292 6.83 9.13 25.42
N LEU A 293 7.37 8.20 24.65
CA LEU A 293 7.74 6.87 25.15
C LEU A 293 9.23 6.82 25.51
N ALA A 294 9.56 6.11 26.57
CA ALA A 294 10.91 5.95 27.07
C ALA A 294 11.80 5.29 26.01
N GLY A 295 13.00 5.84 25.80
CA GLY A 295 13.93 5.39 24.78
C GLY A 295 13.62 5.79 23.35
N LEU A 296 12.49 6.45 23.08
CA LEU A 296 12.09 6.88 21.73
C LEU A 296 12.17 8.40 21.52
N ALA A 297 12.96 9.13 22.32
CA ALA A 297 13.22 10.55 22.03
C ALA A 297 14.01 10.69 20.71
N PRO A 298 13.71 11.70 19.85
CA PRO A 298 12.86 12.87 20.08
C PRO A 298 11.37 12.70 19.72
N LEU A 299 10.91 11.48 19.40
CA LEU A 299 9.55 11.23 18.93
C LEU A 299 8.50 11.74 19.93
N THR A 300 7.58 12.56 19.43
CA THR A 300 6.39 13.01 20.17
C THR A 300 5.17 12.41 19.50
N LEU A 301 4.34 11.74 20.30
CA LEU A 301 3.09 11.11 19.85
C LEU A 301 1.92 12.00 20.23
N ARG A 302 0.99 12.16 19.29
CA ARG A 302 -0.28 12.85 19.52
C ARG A 302 -1.43 11.87 19.57
N TRP A 303 -2.49 12.20 20.30
CA TRP A 303 -3.78 11.51 20.19
C TRP A 303 -4.90 12.53 20.00
N ASN A 304 -6.07 12.05 19.57
CA ASN A 304 -7.26 12.87 19.42
C ASN A 304 -8.50 12.08 19.87
N THR A 305 -9.69 12.62 19.60
CA THR A 305 -10.96 12.00 20.00
C THR A 305 -11.26 10.68 19.29
N LEU A 306 -10.49 10.33 18.26
CA LEU A 306 -10.65 9.12 17.44
C LEU A 306 -9.67 8.03 17.86
N THR A 307 -8.65 8.38 18.64
CA THR A 307 -7.71 7.42 19.18
C THR A 307 -8.46 6.40 20.02
N ARG A 308 -8.40 5.14 19.60
CA ARG A 308 -9.02 4.04 20.34
C ARG A 308 -8.18 3.70 21.56
N TRP A 309 -8.83 3.63 22.71
CA TRP A 309 -8.19 3.26 23.97
C TRP A 309 -8.52 1.83 24.35
N GLN A 310 -7.51 1.07 24.77
CA GLN A 310 -7.68 -0.28 25.30
C GLN A 310 -6.98 -0.41 26.65
N GLY A 311 -7.69 -0.91 27.66
CA GLY A 311 -7.14 -1.08 29.01
C GLY A 311 -7.03 0.22 29.83
N VAL A 312 -7.41 1.36 29.25
CA VAL A 312 -7.47 2.67 29.90
C VAL A 312 -8.68 3.43 29.36
N ALA A 313 -9.25 4.35 30.14
CA ALA A 313 -10.43 5.11 29.72
C ALA A 313 -10.12 6.07 28.56
N ASP A 314 -9.10 6.91 28.74
CA ASP A 314 -8.60 7.86 27.74
C ASP A 314 -7.19 8.36 28.15
N GLY A 315 -6.66 9.32 27.39
CA GLY A 315 -5.35 9.92 27.63
C GLY A 315 -5.21 10.69 28.94
N SER A 316 -6.31 11.09 29.59
CA SER A 316 -6.26 11.75 30.92
C SER A 316 -5.93 10.77 32.05
N ALA A 317 -6.21 9.48 31.85
CA ALA A 317 -5.92 8.43 32.81
C ALA A 317 -4.49 7.85 32.67
N LEU A 318 -3.75 8.27 31.65
CA LEU A 318 -2.35 7.85 31.47
C LEU A 318 -1.44 8.45 32.55
N ARG A 319 -0.45 7.66 32.96
CA ARG A 319 0.58 8.06 33.92
C ARG A 319 1.96 7.67 33.42
N THR A 320 2.97 8.45 33.79
CA THR A 320 4.37 8.10 33.54
C THR A 320 4.69 6.73 34.15
N GLY A 321 5.44 5.91 33.43
CA GLY A 321 5.83 4.55 33.83
C GLY A 321 4.85 3.44 33.43
N GLN A 322 3.66 3.77 32.94
CA GLN A 322 2.76 2.78 32.35
C GLN A 322 3.30 2.30 31.00
N HIS A 323 3.13 1.00 30.72
CA HIS A 323 3.61 0.39 29.49
C HIS A 323 2.53 0.39 28.41
N LEU A 324 2.83 1.00 27.26
CA LEU A 324 1.89 1.16 26.15
C LEU A 324 2.33 0.42 24.90
N ARG A 325 1.35 -0.05 24.13
CA ARG A 325 1.49 -0.34 22.71
C ARG A 325 0.68 0.68 21.93
N VAL A 326 1.27 1.27 20.89
CA VAL A 326 0.66 2.32 20.09
C VAL A 326 0.69 1.91 18.62
N ARG A 327 -0.46 2.03 17.96
CA ARG A 327 -0.54 2.08 16.50
C ARG A 327 -0.75 3.52 16.06
N ALA A 328 -0.06 3.91 15.01
CA ALA A 328 -0.02 5.30 14.58
C ALA A 328 0.17 5.44 13.08
N ARG A 329 0.03 6.68 12.62
CA ARG A 329 0.33 7.11 11.26
C ARG A 329 1.09 8.42 11.27
N TRP A 330 1.80 8.69 10.18
CA TRP A 330 2.36 10.00 9.92
C TRP A 330 1.27 10.92 9.36
N VAL A 331 1.20 12.14 9.86
CA VAL A 331 0.31 13.20 9.40
C VAL A 331 1.17 14.39 9.04
N ASP A 332 1.12 14.81 7.78
CA ASP A 332 1.92 15.94 7.31
C ASP A 332 1.58 17.22 8.07
N GLY A 333 2.62 17.92 8.55
CA GLY A 333 2.46 19.12 9.38
C GLY A 333 2.13 18.85 10.86
N GLU A 334 1.72 17.63 11.23
CA GLU A 334 1.32 17.29 12.61
C GLU A 334 2.22 16.24 13.29
N GLY A 335 2.97 15.45 12.54
CA GLY A 335 3.89 14.43 13.06
C GLY A 335 3.25 13.04 13.18
N VAL A 336 3.50 12.32 14.28
CA VAL A 336 2.96 10.97 14.49
C VAL A 336 1.71 11.01 15.37
N THR A 337 0.57 10.65 14.78
CA THR A 337 -0.74 10.63 15.46
C THR A 337 -1.18 9.19 15.70
N ALA A 338 -1.53 8.89 16.95
CA ALA A 338 -1.97 7.58 17.40
C ALA A 338 -3.43 7.33 17.02
N SER A 339 -3.67 6.17 16.42
CA SER A 339 -4.98 5.65 16.06
C SER A 339 -5.48 4.65 17.10
N GLU A 340 -4.58 3.94 17.77
CA GLU A 340 -4.89 3.08 18.92
C GLU A 340 -3.78 3.16 19.96
N ILE A 341 -4.16 3.33 21.24
CA ILE A 341 -3.27 3.23 22.39
C ILE A 341 -3.81 2.14 23.33
N SER A 342 -3.02 1.10 23.51
CA SER A 342 -3.33 -0.01 24.42
C SER A 342 -2.42 0.04 25.65
N LEU A 343 -3.02 0.16 26.84
CA LEU A 343 -2.33 -0.09 28.10
C LEU A 343 -2.02 -1.59 28.21
N ARG A 344 -0.73 -1.92 28.27
CA ARG A 344 -0.25 -3.31 28.33
C ARG A 344 0.10 -3.72 29.76
N SER A 345 0.54 -2.77 30.58
CA SER A 345 0.86 -2.98 31.99
C SER A 345 0.82 -1.65 32.75
N GLU A 346 0.32 -1.69 33.98
CA GLU A 346 0.39 -0.57 34.94
C GLU A 346 1.80 -0.37 35.50
N GLN A 347 2.63 -1.40 35.41
CA GLN A 347 4.02 -1.41 35.84
C GLN A 347 4.94 -1.20 34.65
N SER A 348 6.08 -0.57 34.91
CA SER A 348 7.16 -0.40 33.94
C SER A 348 7.60 -1.75 33.36
N ASP A 349 7.76 -1.78 32.05
CA ASP A 349 8.33 -2.91 31.32
C ASP A 349 9.43 -2.36 30.41
N PRO A 350 10.66 -2.89 30.50
CA PRO A 350 11.78 -2.34 29.75
C PRO A 350 11.62 -2.51 28.24
N ARG A 351 10.72 -3.37 27.75
CA ARG A 351 10.61 -3.65 26.31
C ARG A 351 10.34 -2.37 25.51
N VAL A 352 11.05 -2.21 24.41
CA VAL A 352 10.82 -1.15 23.44
C VAL A 352 10.70 -1.78 22.06
N ILE A 353 9.65 -1.40 21.34
CA ILE A 353 9.50 -1.75 19.92
C ILE A 353 9.32 -0.46 19.15
N VAL A 354 10.05 -0.34 18.05
CA VAL A 354 9.77 0.67 17.04
C VAL A 354 9.68 -0.01 15.67
N GLN A 355 8.57 0.24 15.00
CA GLN A 355 8.35 -0.17 13.62
C GLN A 355 7.85 1.05 12.84
N GLY A 356 8.55 1.36 11.76
CA GLY A 356 8.21 2.47 10.89
C GLY A 356 9.22 2.62 9.77
N PRO A 357 8.89 3.43 8.75
CA PRO A 357 9.71 3.59 7.55
C PRO A 357 11.08 4.18 7.88
N VAL A 358 12.13 3.57 7.35
CA VAL A 358 13.50 4.09 7.43
C VAL A 358 13.59 5.41 6.68
N THR A 359 14.20 6.42 7.28
CA THR A 359 14.45 7.73 6.66
C THR A 359 15.89 7.90 6.19
N GLN A 360 16.82 7.11 6.73
CA GLN A 360 18.23 7.12 6.33
C GLN A 360 18.89 5.76 6.60
N VAL A 361 19.80 5.33 5.73
CA VAL A 361 20.63 4.14 5.93
C VAL A 361 22.10 4.55 5.84
N ALA A 362 22.88 4.22 6.87
CA ALA A 362 24.31 4.49 6.94
C ALA A 362 24.97 3.42 7.80
N ALA A 363 25.10 2.20 7.26
CA ALA A 363 25.53 1.01 8.01
C ALA A 363 26.78 1.30 8.89
N PRO A 364 26.79 0.88 10.18
CA PRO A 364 25.79 0.05 10.88
C PRO A 364 24.64 0.85 11.52
N ARG A 365 24.38 2.07 11.06
CA ARG A 365 23.29 2.93 11.55
C ARG A 365 22.14 3.01 10.55
N LEU A 366 20.95 3.28 11.07
CA LEU A 366 19.76 3.62 10.29
C LEU A 366 18.95 4.67 11.05
N SER A 367 18.12 5.43 10.34
CA SER A 367 17.20 6.38 10.97
C SER A 367 15.77 6.06 10.59
N LEU A 368 14.82 6.31 11.50
CA LEU A 368 13.37 6.21 11.25
C LEU A 368 12.62 7.05 12.29
N LEU A 369 11.52 7.70 11.91
CA LEU A 369 10.70 8.51 12.82
C LEU A 369 11.50 9.57 13.63
N GLY A 370 12.59 10.09 13.05
CA GLY A 370 13.51 11.02 13.71
C GLY A 370 14.50 10.38 14.69
N LEU A 371 14.46 9.06 14.88
CA LEU A 371 15.42 8.30 15.68
C LEU A 371 16.67 7.97 14.85
N ASP A 372 17.86 8.07 15.46
CA ASP A 372 19.12 7.57 14.93
C ASP A 372 19.54 6.30 15.67
N ILE A 373 19.46 5.16 14.99
CA ILE A 373 19.58 3.83 15.56
C ILE A 373 20.96 3.26 15.22
N ASN A 374 21.77 3.02 16.25
CA ASN A 374 23.03 2.30 16.14
C ASN A 374 22.83 0.81 16.38
N THR A 375 23.10 -0.01 15.37
CA THR A 375 22.95 -1.47 15.47
C THR A 375 24.26 -2.20 15.80
N THR A 376 25.37 -1.52 16.07
CA THR A 376 26.68 -2.17 16.34
C THR A 376 26.62 -3.20 17.48
N GLY A 377 25.73 -3.02 18.46
CA GLY A 377 25.55 -3.97 19.56
C GLY A 377 24.86 -5.29 19.21
N LEU A 378 24.29 -5.43 18.00
CA LEU A 378 23.60 -6.65 17.55
C LEU A 378 24.58 -7.68 16.97
N ALA A 379 24.37 -8.96 17.24
CA ALA A 379 25.06 -10.04 16.54
C ALA A 379 24.39 -10.33 15.18
N ASP A 380 25.08 -11.04 14.27
CA ASP A 380 24.47 -11.46 13.00
C ASP A 380 23.23 -12.33 13.20
N SER A 381 23.20 -13.09 14.30
CA SER A 381 22.04 -13.88 14.74
C SER A 381 20.83 -13.06 15.14
N ASP A 382 20.89 -11.72 15.15
CA ASP A 382 19.80 -10.84 15.58
C ASP A 382 19.13 -10.10 14.41
N PHE A 383 19.61 -10.32 13.19
CA PHE A 383 19.06 -9.74 11.97
C PHE A 383 18.12 -10.72 11.27
N ARG A 384 16.92 -10.25 10.90
CA ARG A 384 15.84 -11.06 10.34
C ARG A 384 15.26 -10.46 9.06
N ASP A 385 14.73 -11.29 8.17
CA ASP A 385 13.86 -10.86 7.07
C ASP A 385 12.38 -10.76 7.52
N GLY A 386 11.49 -10.43 6.57
CA GLY A 386 10.05 -10.29 6.83
C GLY A 386 9.30 -11.60 7.06
N GLN A 387 10.01 -12.72 7.09
CA GLN A 387 9.53 -14.07 7.39
C GLN A 387 10.19 -14.62 8.67
N GLU A 388 10.81 -13.74 9.46
CA GLU A 388 11.54 -14.08 10.69
C GLU A 388 12.72 -15.06 10.48
N GLN A 389 13.28 -15.16 9.27
CA GLN A 389 14.49 -15.95 9.01
C GLN A 389 15.75 -15.15 9.30
N VAL A 390 16.79 -15.79 9.83
CA VAL A 390 18.08 -15.14 10.13
C VAL A 390 18.82 -14.82 8.83
N ILE A 391 19.17 -13.55 8.61
CA ILE A 391 19.85 -13.09 7.40
C ILE A 391 21.24 -12.48 7.65
N GLY A 392 21.58 -12.14 8.90
CA GLY A 392 22.84 -11.46 9.22
C GLY A 392 22.85 -9.96 8.89
N ARG A 393 23.80 -9.22 9.47
CA ARG A 393 23.90 -7.75 9.34
C ARG A 393 24.10 -7.32 7.90
N ALA A 394 25.00 -7.99 7.18
CA ALA A 394 25.33 -7.62 5.81
C ALA A 394 24.10 -7.68 4.90
N ALA A 395 23.38 -8.81 4.89
CA ALA A 395 22.17 -8.97 4.08
C ALA A 395 21.05 -8.04 4.54
N PHE A 396 20.92 -7.80 5.86
CA PHE A 396 19.96 -6.85 6.39
C PHE A 396 20.20 -5.43 5.89
N PHE A 397 21.43 -4.91 5.98
CA PHE A 397 21.75 -3.55 5.51
C PHE A 397 21.74 -3.42 3.99
N VAL A 398 22.00 -4.51 3.25
CA VAL A 398 21.74 -4.59 1.80
C VAL A 398 20.23 -4.52 1.51
N GLY A 399 19.41 -5.13 2.38
CA GLY A 399 17.95 -5.08 2.29
C GLY A 399 17.35 -3.75 2.75
N LEU A 400 18.00 -3.01 3.65
CA LEU A 400 17.51 -1.72 4.13
C LEU A 400 17.59 -0.65 3.04
N GLN A 401 16.53 0.14 2.91
CA GLN A 401 16.46 1.32 2.07
C GLN A 401 15.56 2.35 2.75
N VAL A 402 15.73 3.63 2.41
CA VAL A 402 14.77 4.67 2.81
C VAL A 402 13.36 4.24 2.37
N GLY A 403 12.36 4.56 3.18
CA GLY A 403 11.01 4.05 3.10
C GLY A 403 10.82 2.73 3.83
N ARG A 404 11.76 1.78 3.78
CA ARG A 404 11.54 0.38 4.24
C ARG A 404 11.10 0.33 5.72
N PRO A 405 9.94 -0.22 6.21
CA PRO A 405 9.77 -0.31 7.61
C PRO A 405 10.75 -1.38 8.06
N VAL A 406 11.38 -1.03 9.15
CA VAL A 406 12.19 -1.94 9.90
C VAL A 406 11.52 -2.02 11.25
N LYS A 407 11.52 -3.20 11.84
CA LYS A 407 11.12 -3.40 13.21
C LYS A 407 12.35 -3.64 14.05
N LEU A 408 12.58 -2.77 15.03
CA LEU A 408 13.61 -2.95 16.03
C LEU A 408 12.94 -3.30 17.35
N ARG A 409 13.53 -4.27 18.06
CA ARG A 409 13.14 -4.64 19.42
C ARG A 409 14.33 -4.40 20.34
N GLY A 410 14.10 -3.84 21.52
CA GLY A 410 15.14 -3.55 22.50
C GLY A 410 14.59 -3.48 23.92
N ASP A 411 15.47 -3.15 24.86
CA ASP A 411 15.14 -2.85 26.25
C ASP A 411 15.64 -1.45 26.64
N TRP A 412 14.78 -0.63 27.24
CA TRP A 412 15.13 0.61 27.91
C TRP A 412 15.36 0.37 29.40
N ARG A 413 16.59 0.58 29.88
CA ARG A 413 16.95 0.46 31.30
C ARG A 413 17.94 1.55 31.69
N ASN A 414 17.76 2.14 32.87
CA ASN A 414 18.70 3.10 33.45
C ASN A 414 19.07 4.27 32.50
N GLY A 415 18.11 4.74 31.70
CA GLY A 415 18.33 5.84 30.75
C GLY A 415 19.03 5.43 29.44
N GLN A 416 19.19 4.12 29.18
CA GLN A 416 19.87 3.61 28.00
C GLN A 416 18.98 2.60 27.25
N LEU A 417 18.91 2.76 25.92
CA LEU A 417 18.27 1.80 25.02
C LEU A 417 19.31 0.80 24.52
N SER A 418 19.02 -0.49 24.71
CA SER A 418 19.80 -1.58 24.12
C SER A 418 18.96 -2.34 23.12
N TRP A 419 19.32 -2.27 21.83
CA TRP A 419 18.67 -3.06 20.79
C TRP A 419 19.04 -4.53 20.89
N LYS A 420 18.08 -5.41 20.64
CA LYS A 420 18.22 -6.87 20.71
C LYS A 420 17.94 -7.57 19.39
N GLN A 421 17.18 -6.94 18.49
CA GLN A 421 16.83 -7.54 17.20
C GLN A 421 16.49 -6.45 16.19
N ALA A 422 16.86 -6.70 14.94
CA ALA A 422 16.44 -5.90 13.78
C ALA A 422 15.82 -6.79 12.70
N GLU A 423 14.64 -6.42 12.23
CA GLU A 423 13.84 -7.20 11.29
C GLU A 423 13.40 -6.30 10.13
N LEU A 424 13.56 -6.77 8.90
CA LEU A 424 12.95 -6.13 7.75
C LEU A 424 11.44 -6.36 7.85
N ALA A 425 10.68 -5.32 8.20
CA ALA A 425 9.26 -5.49 8.45
C ALA A 425 8.50 -5.71 7.12
N PRO A 426 7.45 -6.55 7.15
CA PRO A 426 6.69 -6.90 5.98
C PRO A 426 5.91 -5.74 5.35
#